data_AF-A0A8X8BWC4-F1
#
_entry.id   AF-A0A8X8BWC4-F1
#
_cell.length_a   1.000
_cell.length_b   1.000
_cell.length_c   1.000
_cell.angle_alpha   90.00
_cell.angle_beta   90.00
_cell.angle_gamma   90.00
#
_symmetry.space_group_name_H-M   'P 1'
#
loop_
_entity.id
_entity.type
_entity.pdbx_description
1 polymer ?
#
loop_
_entity_poly.entity_id
_entity_poly.type
_entity_poly.pdbx_seq_one_letter_code
_entity_poly.pdbx_strand_id
1 'polypeptide(L)'
;MEEIRRAAEAYYENLSDEKKRNARFSFNEMDKNGDGKINLDEYVECLKKDNNTVLTHPSLFTALDKDGNGSLDFEETIVLYYIMQSGRALFCKCCDTFLADVYFSCFQCFCLDESPSTYDLCCDCYGGKRFTHHDDAIFWDNYTLLS
;
A
#
# COMPACT_ATOMS: atom_id res chain seq x y z
N MET A 1 9.28 -1.49 5.14
CA MET A 1 8.91 -2.48 4.07
C MET A 1 9.20 -3.95 4.40
N GLU A 2 10.35 -4.35 4.97
CA GLU A 2 10.66 -5.80 5.19
C GLU A 2 9.62 -6.54 6.06
N GLU A 3 9.11 -5.89 7.12
CA GLU A 3 8.06 -6.48 7.95
C GLU A 3 6.75 -6.70 7.16
N ILE A 4 6.44 -5.85 6.18
CA ILE A 4 5.29 -6.04 5.28
C ILE A 4 5.50 -7.27 4.40
N ARG A 5 6.73 -7.46 3.86
CA ARG A 5 7.04 -8.62 3.01
C ARG A 5 6.86 -9.93 3.78
N ARG A 6 7.42 -10.00 4.99
CA ARG A 6 7.28 -11.15 5.87
C ARG A 6 5.82 -11.44 6.22
N ALA A 7 5.03 -10.40 6.49
CA ALA A 7 3.60 -10.53 6.74
C ALA A 7 2.83 -11.01 5.49
N ALA A 8 3.17 -10.49 4.31
CA ALA A 8 2.55 -10.86 3.04
C ALA A 8 2.83 -12.32 2.67
N GLU A 9 4.08 -12.77 2.81
CA GLU A 9 4.47 -14.18 2.61
C GLU A 9 3.72 -15.10 3.57
N ALA A 10 3.72 -14.78 4.87
CA ALA A 10 3.00 -15.57 5.87
C ALA A 10 1.48 -15.59 5.62
N TYR A 11 0.91 -14.46 5.22
CA TYR A 11 -0.49 -14.35 4.83
C TYR A 11 -0.79 -15.24 3.63
N TYR A 12 0.02 -15.13 2.57
CA TYR A 12 -0.13 -15.89 1.34
C TYR A 12 -0.03 -17.40 1.59
N GLU A 13 0.94 -17.84 2.37
CA GLU A 13 1.13 -19.27 2.64
C GLU A 13 -0.06 -19.91 3.34
N ASN A 14 -0.78 -19.13 4.15
CA ASN A 14 -1.96 -19.57 4.88
C ASN A 14 -3.30 -19.33 4.12
N LEU A 15 -3.24 -18.86 2.88
CA LEU A 15 -4.42 -18.76 2.01
C LEU A 15 -4.89 -20.15 1.57
N SER A 16 -6.20 -20.25 1.33
CA SER A 16 -6.76 -21.42 0.64
C SER A 16 -6.21 -21.53 -0.78
N ASP A 17 -6.18 -22.75 -1.32
CA ASP A 17 -5.74 -23.01 -2.71
C ASP A 17 -6.55 -22.20 -3.74
N GLU A 18 -7.82 -21.93 -3.46
CA GLU A 18 -8.65 -21.03 -4.27
C GLU A 18 -8.08 -19.61 -4.29
N LYS A 19 -7.76 -19.04 -3.13
CA LYS A 19 -7.19 -17.69 -3.06
C LYS A 19 -5.78 -17.62 -3.64
N LYS A 20 -4.93 -18.63 -3.45
CA LYS A 20 -3.61 -18.73 -4.11
C LYS A 20 -3.75 -18.76 -5.64
N ARG A 21 -4.73 -19.51 -6.16
CA ARG A 21 -5.06 -19.51 -7.60
C ARG A 21 -5.57 -18.16 -8.08
N ASN A 22 -6.42 -17.48 -7.31
CA ASN A 22 -6.89 -16.14 -7.66
C ASN A 22 -5.73 -15.14 -7.72
N ALA A 23 -4.79 -15.17 -6.77
CA ALA A 23 -3.60 -14.32 -6.81
C ALA A 23 -2.73 -14.59 -8.05
N ARG A 24 -2.51 -15.87 -8.40
CA ARG A 24 -1.82 -16.27 -9.64
C ARG A 24 -2.56 -15.78 -10.89
N PHE A 25 -3.89 -15.87 -10.90
CA PHE A 25 -4.71 -15.41 -12.00
C PHE A 25 -4.60 -13.90 -12.18
N SER A 26 -4.72 -13.12 -11.10
CA SER A 26 -4.53 -11.67 -11.13
C SER A 26 -3.14 -11.27 -11.62
N PHE A 27 -2.09 -11.98 -11.22
CA PHE A 27 -0.73 -11.77 -11.74
C PHE A 27 -0.67 -11.98 -13.26
N ASN A 28 -1.21 -13.09 -13.76
CA ASN A 28 -1.20 -13.40 -15.18
C ASN A 28 -2.04 -12.41 -16.02
N GLU A 29 -3.09 -11.83 -15.46
CA GLU A 29 -3.89 -10.79 -16.14
C GLU A 29 -3.14 -9.44 -16.20
N MET A 30 -2.26 -9.18 -15.24
CA MET A 30 -1.39 -8.00 -15.24
C MET A 30 -0.21 -8.16 -16.21
N ASP A 31 0.44 -9.33 -16.23
CA ASP A 31 1.54 -9.69 -17.13
C ASP A 31 1.01 -9.93 -18.56
N LYS A 32 0.88 -8.84 -19.32
CA LYS A 32 0.27 -8.87 -20.65
C LYS A 32 1.18 -9.44 -21.72
N ASN A 33 2.47 -9.17 -21.61
CA ASN A 33 3.45 -9.63 -22.59
C ASN A 33 3.87 -11.09 -22.33
N GLY A 34 3.55 -11.63 -21.15
CA GLY A 34 3.80 -13.01 -20.75
C GLY A 34 5.27 -13.30 -20.45
N ASP A 35 6.04 -12.29 -20.06
CA ASP A 35 7.48 -12.43 -19.77
C ASP A 35 7.76 -12.88 -18.33
N GLY A 36 6.71 -13.10 -17.53
CA GLY A 36 6.78 -13.61 -16.17
C GLY A 36 7.06 -12.53 -15.13
N LYS A 37 6.92 -11.25 -15.50
CA LYS A 37 7.10 -10.09 -14.61
C LYS A 37 6.14 -8.98 -15.05
N ILE A 38 5.88 -8.03 -14.17
CA ILE A 38 4.96 -6.92 -14.44
C ILE A 38 5.78 -5.64 -14.46
N ASN A 39 5.92 -5.03 -15.63
CA ASN A 39 6.57 -3.72 -15.72
C ASN A 39 5.64 -2.59 -15.25
N LEU A 40 6.20 -1.39 -15.08
CA LEU A 40 5.46 -0.22 -14.59
C LEU A 40 4.24 0.13 -15.47
N ASP A 41 4.36 0.00 -16.80
CA ASP A 41 3.26 0.33 -17.71
C ASP A 41 2.10 -0.67 -17.57
N GLU A 42 2.41 -1.97 -17.49
CA GLU A 42 1.44 -3.05 -17.23
C GLU A 42 0.73 -2.85 -15.88
N TYR A 43 1.49 -2.54 -14.84
CA TYR A 43 0.99 -2.24 -13.50
C TYR A 43 -0.01 -1.08 -13.52
N VAL A 44 0.40 0.07 -14.08
CA VAL A 44 -0.43 1.28 -14.12
C VAL A 44 -1.67 1.06 -14.98
N GLU A 45 -1.55 0.37 -16.11
CA GLU A 45 -2.68 0.12 -16.99
C GLU A 45 -3.72 -0.80 -16.34
N CYS A 46 -3.28 -1.87 -15.68
CA CYS A 46 -4.19 -2.78 -14.98
C CYS A 46 -4.94 -2.04 -13.86
N LEU A 47 -4.23 -1.33 -12.99
CA LEU A 47 -4.85 -0.63 -11.86
C LEU A 47 -5.81 0.48 -12.27
N LYS A 48 -5.54 1.15 -13.41
CA LYS A 48 -6.47 2.14 -13.97
C LYS A 48 -7.77 1.49 -14.45
N LYS A 49 -7.72 0.29 -15.03
CA LYS A 49 -8.94 -0.43 -15.46
C LYS A 49 -9.83 -0.82 -14.28
N ASP A 50 -9.21 -1.17 -13.15
CA ASP A 50 -9.92 -1.57 -11.94
C ASP A 50 -10.36 -0.37 -11.08
N ASN A 51 -10.22 0.86 -11.56
CA ASN A 51 -10.46 2.11 -10.83
C ASN A 51 -9.64 2.25 -9.52
N ASN A 52 -8.53 1.52 -9.39
CA ASN A 52 -7.63 1.55 -8.25
C ASN A 52 -6.52 2.60 -8.44
N THR A 53 -6.91 3.82 -8.81
CA THR A 53 -5.96 4.90 -9.17
C THR A 53 -5.04 5.29 -8.02
N VAL A 54 -5.46 5.12 -6.76
CA VAL A 54 -4.64 5.36 -5.57
C VAL A 54 -3.39 4.47 -5.56
N LEU A 55 -3.48 3.24 -6.08
CA LEU A 55 -2.35 2.32 -6.13
C LEU A 55 -1.36 2.64 -7.26
N THR A 56 -1.73 3.50 -8.21
CA THR A 56 -0.84 3.85 -9.35
C THR A 56 0.30 4.79 -8.97
N HIS A 57 0.39 5.19 -7.70
CA HIS A 57 1.43 6.11 -7.24
C HIS A 57 2.82 5.45 -7.34
N PRO A 58 3.83 6.12 -7.96
CA PRO A 58 5.15 5.54 -8.19
C PRO A 58 5.85 5.03 -6.93
N SER A 59 5.64 5.70 -5.78
CA SER A 59 6.22 5.31 -4.50
C SER A 59 5.83 3.91 -4.06
N LEU A 60 4.61 3.44 -4.40
CA LEU A 60 4.19 2.07 -4.09
C LEU A 60 4.90 1.06 -5.00
N PHE A 61 4.97 1.33 -6.30
CA PHE A 61 5.69 0.45 -7.23
C PHE A 61 7.16 0.28 -6.82
N THR A 62 7.86 1.38 -6.57
CA THR A 62 9.25 1.35 -6.08
C THR A 62 9.39 0.67 -4.72
N ALA A 63 8.37 0.77 -3.85
CA ALA A 63 8.39 0.06 -2.57
C ALA A 63 8.21 -1.45 -2.75
N LEU A 64 7.47 -1.89 -3.77
CA LEU A 64 7.22 -3.30 -4.11
C LEU A 64 8.46 -3.94 -4.76
N ASP A 65 9.02 -3.28 -5.78
CA ASP A 65 10.23 -3.67 -6.53
C ASP A 65 11.44 -3.72 -5.58
N LYS A 66 11.69 -4.91 -5.05
CA LYS A 66 12.66 -5.18 -3.98
C LYS A 66 14.07 -5.22 -4.54
N ASP A 67 14.23 -5.81 -5.72
CA ASP A 67 15.54 -5.97 -6.36
C ASP A 67 15.92 -4.75 -7.24
N GLY A 68 14.98 -3.85 -7.50
CA GLY A 68 15.20 -2.61 -8.26
C GLY A 68 15.35 -2.85 -9.76
N ASN A 69 14.82 -3.95 -10.28
CA ASN A 69 14.96 -4.32 -11.68
C ASN A 69 13.95 -3.58 -12.60
N GLY A 70 13.04 -2.78 -12.03
CA GLY A 70 12.03 -2.00 -12.75
C GLY A 70 10.78 -2.80 -13.15
N SER A 71 10.60 -3.98 -12.57
CA SER A 71 9.46 -4.87 -12.78
C SER A 71 9.14 -5.64 -11.51
N LEU A 72 7.93 -6.18 -11.41
CA LEU A 72 7.51 -6.98 -10.27
C LEU A 72 7.42 -8.45 -10.68
N ASP A 73 8.21 -9.29 -10.03
CA ASP A 73 8.03 -10.74 -10.14
C ASP A 73 6.82 -11.23 -9.33
N PHE A 74 6.51 -12.52 -9.42
CA PHE A 74 5.37 -13.05 -8.68
C PHE A 74 5.52 -12.90 -7.16
N GLU A 75 6.71 -13.10 -6.59
CA GLU A 75 6.94 -13.00 -5.15
C GLU A 75 6.70 -11.55 -4.67
N GLU A 76 7.13 -10.56 -5.45
CA GLU A 76 6.88 -9.15 -5.18
C GLU A 76 5.40 -8.79 -5.31
N THR A 77 4.68 -9.41 -6.25
CA THR A 77 3.22 -9.20 -6.37
C THR A 77 2.39 -9.82 -5.25
N ILE A 78 2.92 -10.80 -4.50
CA ILE A 78 2.27 -11.27 -3.27
C ILE A 78 2.12 -10.12 -2.27
N VAL A 79 3.11 -9.23 -2.21
CA VAL A 79 3.07 -8.05 -1.34
C VAL A 79 1.97 -7.08 -1.80
N LEU A 80 1.87 -6.84 -3.11
CA LEU A 80 0.77 -6.05 -3.68
C LEU A 80 -0.59 -6.67 -3.33
N TYR A 81 -0.76 -7.98 -3.55
CA TYR A 81 -1.98 -8.70 -3.22
C TYR A 81 -2.34 -8.53 -1.74
N TYR A 82 -1.38 -8.71 -0.83
CA TYR A 82 -1.57 -8.51 0.59
C TYR A 82 -1.99 -7.07 0.93
N ILE A 83 -1.34 -6.06 0.35
CA ILE A 83 -1.67 -4.64 0.55
C ILE A 83 -3.11 -4.35 0.11
N MET A 84 -3.53 -4.88 -1.03
CA MET A 84 -4.89 -4.74 -1.56
C MET A 84 -5.94 -5.41 -0.67
N GLN A 85 -5.67 -6.64 -0.21
CA GLN A 85 -6.64 -7.39 0.61
C GLN A 85 -6.74 -6.89 2.05
N SER A 86 -5.67 -6.32 2.60
CA SER A 86 -5.63 -5.84 3.99
C SER A 86 -6.07 -4.39 4.15
N GLY A 87 -6.27 -3.65 3.05
CA GLY A 87 -6.55 -2.21 3.11
C GLY A 87 -5.33 -1.38 3.52
N ARG A 88 -4.12 -1.94 3.41
CA ARG A 88 -2.85 -1.29 3.83
C ARG A 88 -2.34 -0.24 2.84
N ALA A 89 -3.10 0.06 1.78
CA ALA A 89 -2.77 1.05 0.77
C ALA A 89 -2.93 2.50 1.29
N LEU A 90 -2.12 2.85 2.28
CA LEU A 90 -2.14 4.16 2.94
C LEU A 90 -1.00 5.03 2.40
N PHE A 91 -1.31 6.29 2.15
CA PHE A 91 -0.40 7.27 1.59
C PHE A 91 -0.41 8.53 2.44
N CYS A 92 0.77 9.12 2.62
CA CYS A 92 0.92 10.36 3.35
C CYS A 92 0.11 11.48 2.67
N LYS A 93 -0.83 12.10 3.38
CA LYS A 93 -1.66 13.21 2.85
C LYS A 93 -0.86 14.46 2.48
N CYS A 94 0.40 14.55 2.89
CA CYS A 94 1.27 15.70 2.65
C CYS A 94 2.22 15.51 1.45
N CYS A 95 2.75 14.30 1.24
CA CYS A 95 3.77 14.06 0.21
C CYS A 95 3.50 12.83 -0.67
N ASP A 96 2.32 12.22 -0.55
CA ASP A 96 1.84 11.06 -1.32
C ASP A 96 2.77 9.83 -1.28
N THR A 97 3.69 9.80 -0.32
CA THR A 97 4.57 8.65 -0.10
C THR A 97 3.79 7.52 0.54
N PHE A 98 3.96 6.29 0.03
CA PHE A 98 3.38 5.09 0.61
C PHE A 98 3.84 4.88 2.06
N LEU A 99 2.91 4.63 2.96
CA LEU A 99 3.16 4.48 4.40
C LEU A 99 3.51 3.03 4.74
N ALA A 100 4.74 2.66 4.43
CA ALA A 100 5.25 1.29 4.62
C ALA A 100 5.62 0.95 6.07
N ASP A 101 5.91 1.95 6.90
CA ASP A 101 6.42 1.78 8.27
C ASP A 101 5.50 2.50 9.26
N VAL A 102 6.01 2.85 10.44
CA VAL A 102 5.25 3.64 11.43
C VAL A 102 4.77 4.94 10.77
N TYR A 103 3.49 5.24 10.93
CA TYR A 103 2.87 6.47 10.45
C TYR A 103 1.96 7.05 11.53
N PHE A 104 1.64 8.33 11.39
CA PHE A 104 0.78 9.05 12.32
C PHE A 104 -0.55 9.37 11.68
N SER A 105 -1.63 9.05 12.36
CA SER A 105 -3.00 9.34 11.92
C SER A 105 -3.64 10.31 12.88
N CYS A 106 -4.43 11.25 12.34
CA CYS A 106 -5.30 12.08 13.16
C CYS A 106 -6.36 11.19 13.82
N PHE A 107 -6.36 11.14 15.15
CA PHE A 107 -7.30 10.36 15.96
C PHE A 107 -8.74 10.76 15.65
N GLN A 108 -9.01 12.07 15.58
CA GLN A 108 -10.36 12.56 15.28
C GLN A 108 -10.84 12.12 13.89
N CYS A 109 -10.01 12.27 12.86
CA CYS A 109 -10.37 11.81 11.50
C CYS A 109 -10.52 10.29 11.41
N PHE A 110 -9.86 9.52 12.28
CA PHE A 110 -9.94 8.06 12.28
C PHE A 110 -11.13 7.53 13.08
N CYS A 111 -11.44 8.12 14.25
CA CYS A 111 -12.43 7.59 15.19
C CYS A 111 -13.78 8.29 15.18
N LEU A 112 -13.84 9.56 14.78
CA LEU A 112 -15.05 10.38 14.98
C LEU A 112 -15.87 10.56 13.71
N ASP A 113 -15.49 9.93 12.59
CA ASP A 113 -16.13 10.09 11.26
C ASP A 113 -16.33 11.56 10.83
N GLU A 114 -15.55 12.49 11.41
CA GLU A 114 -15.59 13.92 11.08
C GLU A 114 -15.05 14.21 9.67
N SER A 115 -14.49 13.20 9.01
CA SER A 115 -13.94 13.27 7.66
C SER A 115 -14.30 12.01 6.87
N PRO A 116 -14.53 12.13 5.54
CA PRO A 116 -14.77 10.98 4.67
C PRO A 116 -13.53 10.07 4.50
N SER A 117 -12.36 10.50 4.97
CA SER A 117 -11.14 9.68 4.96
C SER A 117 -10.22 10.01 6.13
N THR A 118 -9.41 9.04 6.53
CA THR A 118 -8.31 9.21 7.49
C THR A 118 -7.31 10.29 7.03
N TYR A 119 -6.62 10.90 7.99
CA TYR A 119 -5.55 11.85 7.72
C TYR A 119 -4.22 11.29 8.23
N ASP A 120 -3.52 10.60 7.33
CA ASP A 120 -2.31 9.84 7.64
C ASP A 120 -1.05 10.57 7.15
N LEU A 121 0.01 10.55 7.95
CA LEU A 121 1.26 11.26 7.71
C LEU A 121 2.45 10.33 7.94
N CYS A 122 3.46 10.45 7.07
CA CYS A 122 4.76 9.82 7.32
C CYS A 122 5.52 10.54 8.44
N CYS A 123 6.49 9.84 9.05
CA CYS A 123 7.34 10.38 10.11
C CYS A 123 7.99 11.71 9.75
N ASP A 124 8.48 11.87 8.51
CA ASP A 124 9.16 13.10 8.09
C ASP A 124 8.20 14.29 8.00
N CYS A 125 6.99 14.09 7.48
CA CYS A 125 6.00 15.16 7.38
C CYS A 125 5.44 15.53 8.75
N TYR A 126 5.22 14.55 9.62
CA TYR A 126 4.78 14.78 10.98
C TYR A 126 5.86 15.49 11.81
N GLY A 127 7.07 14.94 11.89
CA GLY A 127 8.20 15.50 12.63
C GLY A 127 8.66 16.87 12.10
N GLY A 128 8.57 17.06 10.78
CA GLY A 128 8.88 18.34 10.13
C GLY A 128 7.74 19.36 10.15
N LYS A 129 6.55 19.02 10.67
CA LYS A 129 5.34 19.87 10.66
C LYS A 129 5.01 20.45 9.27
N ARG A 130 5.14 19.64 8.23
CA ARG A 130 4.98 20.07 6.81
C ARG A 130 3.52 20.01 6.32
N PHE A 131 2.57 19.99 7.23
CA PHE A 131 1.15 19.76 6.92
C PHE A 131 0.28 20.82 7.62
N THR A 132 -0.87 21.10 7.02
CA THR A 132 -1.91 21.94 7.61
C THR A 132 -3.15 21.10 7.81
N HIS A 133 -3.60 21.00 9.05
CA HIS A 133 -4.79 20.27 9.47
C HIS A 133 -5.51 21.08 10.56
N HIS A 134 -6.67 20.64 11.05
CA HIS A 134 -7.42 21.39 12.07
C HIS A 134 -6.61 21.53 13.37
N ASP A 135 -6.79 22.65 14.08
CA ASP A 135 -5.88 23.11 15.14
C ASP A 135 -5.88 22.23 16.40
N ASP A 136 -6.97 21.51 16.65
CA ASP A 136 -7.15 20.61 17.78
C ASP A 136 -6.80 19.14 17.47
N ALA A 137 -6.25 18.87 16.28
CA ALA A 137 -5.91 17.52 15.84
C ALA A 137 -4.89 16.84 16.77
N ILE A 138 -5.24 15.66 17.24
CA ILE A 138 -4.37 14.78 18.01
C ILE A 138 -3.90 13.68 17.08
N PHE A 139 -2.59 13.51 16.95
CA PHE A 139 -1.99 12.48 16.12
C PHE A 139 -1.46 11.34 16.98
N TRP A 140 -1.87 10.13 16.64
CA TRP A 140 -1.33 8.90 17.22
C TRP A 140 -0.64 8.08 16.14
N ASP A 141 0.40 7.36 16.53
CA ASP A 141 0.99 6.39 15.63
C ASP A 141 0.03 5.20 15.41
N ASN A 142 0.24 4.49 14.31
CA ASN A 142 -0.63 3.39 13.89
C ASN A 142 -0.70 2.21 14.88
N TYR A 143 0.25 2.07 15.83
CA TYR A 143 0.15 1.05 16.89
C TYR A 143 -0.71 1.54 18.04
N THR A 144 -0.51 2.78 18.47
CA THR A 144 -1.32 3.43 19.52
C THR A 144 -2.78 3.59 19.09
N LEU A 145 -3.04 3.82 17.80
CA LEU A 145 -4.40 3.96 17.27
C LEU A 145 -5.21 2.66 17.33
N LEU A 146 -4.53 1.51 17.30
CA LEU A 146 -5.16 0.18 17.26
C LEU A 146 -5.12 -0.54 18.62
N SER A 147 -4.64 0.13 19.67
CA SER A 147 -4.59 -0.38 21.05
C SER A 147 -5.81 0.04 21.86
#